data_AF-A0A1G2LST8-F1
#
_entry.id   AF-A0A1G2LST8-F1
#
_cell.length_a   1.000
_cell.length_b   1.000
_cell.length_c   1.000
_cell.angle_alpha   90.00
_cell.angle_beta   90.00
_cell.angle_gamma   90.00
#
_symmetry.space_group_name_H-M   'P 1'
#
loop_
_entity.id
_entity.type
_entity.pdbx_description
1 polymer ?
#
loop_
_entity_poly.entity_id
_entity_poly.type
_entity_poly.pdbx_seq_one_letter_code
_entity_poly.pdbx_strand_id
1 'polypeptide(L)' 'MFDDNLMSQDNLIKLECAVCKRVNYFSKKNKKTLKNRLELKKFCLHCKKHT' A
#
# COMPACT_ATOMS: atom_id res chain seq x y z
N MET A 1 -27.33 -8.80 -16.74
CA MET A 1 -26.74 -7.46 -16.59
C MET A 1 -26.55 -7.20 -15.12
N PHE A 2 -25.33 -7.32 -14.60
CA PHE A 2 -24.94 -6.88 -13.26
C PHE A 2 -23.52 -6.31 -13.34
N ASP A 3 -23.35 -5.36 -14.23
CA ASP A 3 -22.23 -4.43 -14.18
C ASP A 3 -22.65 -3.31 -13.24
N ASP A 4 -22.06 -3.25 -12.05
CA ASP A 4 -21.43 -2.02 -11.52
C ASP A 4 -20.86 -2.32 -10.13
N ASN A 5 -19.59 -2.71 -10.07
CA ASN A 5 -18.81 -2.55 -8.86
C ASN A 5 -17.38 -2.14 -9.21
N LEU A 6 -17.26 -1.11 -10.03
CA LEU A 6 -15.99 -0.42 -10.22
C LEU A 6 -15.89 0.70 -9.17
N MET A 7 -15.91 0.32 -7.88
CA MET A 7 -15.46 1.24 -6.83
C MET A 7 -13.95 1.41 -6.97
N SER A 8 -13.55 2.40 -7.77
CA SER A 8 -12.16 2.73 -8.02
C SER A 8 -11.37 2.90 -6.72
N GLN A 9 -10.45 1.98 -6.48
CA GLN A 9 -9.48 2.05 -5.39
C GLN A 9 -8.36 3.05 -5.73
N ASP A 10 -8.69 4.24 -6.27
CA ASP A 10 -7.70 5.18 -6.81
C ASP A 10 -6.66 5.61 -5.78
N ASN A 11 -7.09 5.69 -4.52
CA ASN A 11 -6.31 6.16 -3.39
C ASN A 11 -5.72 5.01 -2.55
N LEU A 12 -5.99 3.75 -2.87
CA LEU A 12 -5.40 2.64 -2.11
C LEU A 12 -3.96 2.41 -2.58
N ILE A 13 -3.02 2.46 -1.64
CA ILE A 13 -1.63 2.08 -1.85
C ILE A 13 -1.32 0.83 -1.04
N LYS A 14 -0.59 -0.08 -1.68
CA LYS A 14 -0.03 -1.27 -1.05
C LYS A 14 1.38 -0.92 -0.59
N LEU A 15 1.66 -1.15 0.69
CA LEU A 15 3.00 -1.09 1.22
C LEU A 15 3.54 -2.50 1.24
N GLU A 16 4.57 -2.71 0.44
CA GLU A 16 5.27 -3.98 0.29
C GLU A 16 6.58 -3.93 1.06
N CYS A 17 6.88 -4.99 1.80
CA CYS A 17 8.17 -5.16 2.44
C CYS A 17 9.26 -5.51 1.41
N ALA A 18 10.36 -4.77 1.36
CA ALA A 18 11.45 -5.02 0.40
C ALA A 18 12.12 -6.41 0.56
N VAL A 19 12.14 -6.97 1.77
CA VAL A 19 12.81 -8.25 2.06
C VAL A 19 11.96 -9.46 1.64
N CYS A 20 10.72 -9.54 2.13
CA CYS A 20 9.85 -10.69 1.90
C CYS A 20 8.87 -10.48 0.73
N LYS A 21 8.86 -9.29 0.11
CA LYS A 21 7.96 -8.88 -0.98
C LYS A 21 6.48 -9.13 -0.70
N ARG A 22 6.10 -9.18 0.59
CA ARG A 22 4.70 -9.32 1.00
C ARG A 22 4.10 -7.95 1.23
N VAL A 23 2.86 -7.81 0.79
CA VAL A 23 2.01 -6.67 1.14
C VAL A 23 1.53 -6.87 2.57
N ASN A 24 2.06 -6.07 3.48
CA ASN A 24 1.79 -6.12 4.92
C ASN A 24 0.88 -4.99 5.38
N TYR A 25 0.76 -3.90 4.62
CA TYR A 25 -0.14 -2.81 4.94
C TYR A 25 -0.85 -2.25 3.70
N PHE A 26 -2.14 -1.99 3.86
CA PHE A 26 -2.92 -1.21 2.91
C PHE A 26 -3.14 0.16 3.52
N SER A 27 -2.67 1.20 2.84
CA SER A 27 -2.86 2.57 3.27
C SER A 27 -3.59 3.35 2.19
N LYS A 28 -4.26 4.43 2.57
CA LYS A 28 -4.93 5.31 1.61
C LYS A 28 -4.02 6.53 1.43
N LYS A 29 -3.41 6.68 0.25
CA LYS A 29 -2.71 7.92 -0.13
C LYS A 29 -3.52 8.61 -1.21
N ASN A 30 -3.78 9.90 -1.00
CA ASN A 30 -4.28 10.76 -2.07
C ASN A 30 -3.14 10.99 -3.07
N LYS A 31 -3.14 10.23 -4.16
CA LYS A 31 -2.14 10.38 -5.25
C LYS A 31 -2.13 11.80 -5.84
N LYS A 32 -3.23 12.55 -5.70
CA LYS A 32 -3.36 13.94 -6.16
C LYS A 32 -2.53 14.94 -5.34
N THR A 33 -2.44 14.77 -4.02
CA THR A 33 -1.74 15.72 -3.12
C THR A 33 -0.32 15.27 -2.79
N LEU A 34 -0.07 13.96 -2.68
CA LEU A 34 1.25 13.41 -2.35
C LEU A 34 1.89 12.75 -3.58
N LYS A 35 2.52 13.58 -4.42
CA LYS A 35 3.34 13.13 -5.57
C LYS A 35 4.59 12.35 -5.14
N ASN A 36 5.13 12.63 -3.95
CA ASN A 36 6.34 11.95 -3.46
C ASN A 36 6.05 10.48 -3.09
N ARG A 37 7.07 9.64 -3.32
CA ARG A 37 7.08 8.23 -2.91
C ARG A 37 7.11 8.21 -1.37
N LEU A 38 6.14 7.53 -0.77
CA LEU A 38 6.01 7.47 0.69
C LEU A 38 6.99 6.40 1.20
N GLU A 39 8.21 6.80 1.54
CA GLU A 39 9.27 5.91 2.04
C GLU A 39 9.20 5.82 3.56
N LEU A 40 8.30 4.96 4.05
CA LEU A 40 8.13 4.71 5.48
C LEU A 40 8.88 3.44 5.88
N LYS A 41 9.75 3.53 6.90
CA LYS A 41 10.33 2.35 7.56
C LYS A 41 9.23 1.60 8.31
N LYS A 42 8.77 0.47 7.78
CA LYS A 42 7.65 -0.31 8.34
C LYS A 42 8.19 -1.54 9.05
N PHE A 43 7.58 -1.91 10.16
CA PHE A 43 7.85 -3.21 10.77
C PHE A 43 7.26 -4.31 9.89
N CYS A 44 8.08 -5.27 9.47
CA CYS A 44 7.59 -6.46 8.81
C CYS A 44 7.42 -7.57 9.84
N LEU A 45 6.17 -7.98 10.09
CA LEU A 45 5.85 -9.06 11.04
C LEU A 45 6.54 -10.38 10.70
N HIS A 46 6.71 -10.67 9.39
CA HIS A 46 7.38 -11.89 8.93
C HIS A 46 8.89 -11.85 9.14
N CYS A 47 9.53 -10.71 8.87
CA CYS A 47 10.97 -10.56 9.05
C CYS A 47 11.35 -10.18 10.49
N LYS A 48 10.37 -9.79 11.32
CA LYS A 48 10.51 -9.22 12.66
C LYS A 48 11.51 -8.05 12.71
N LYS A 49 11.59 -7.27 11.63
CA LYS A 49 12.53 -6.16 11.45
C LYS A 49 11.82 -4.96 10.83
N HIS A 50 12.31 -3.75 11.14
CA HIS A 50 11.88 -2.53 10.47
C HIS A 50 12.64 -2.39 9.15
N THR A 51 11.90 -2.36 8.04
CA THR A 51 12.42 -2.21 6.68
C THR A 51 11.55 -1.28 5.85
#